data_AF-A0A0Q7VUB6-F1
#
_entry.id   AF-A0A0Q7VUB6-F1
#
_cell.length_a   1.000
_cell.length_b   1.000
_cell.length_c   1.000
_cell.angle_alpha   90.00
_cell.angle_beta   90.00
_cell.angle_gamma   90.00
#
_symmetry.space_group_name_H-M   'P 1'
#
loop_
_entity.id
_entity.type
_entity.pdbx_description
1 polymer ?
#
loop_
_entity_poly.entity_id
_entity_poly.type
_entity_poly.pdbx_seq_one_letter_code
_entity_poly.pdbx_strand_id
1 'polypeptide(L)'
;MLSGIHKAGNQAGRKTREKIMNRLLTIAELQHRSQSELRALFRQASQVLARTATGTPERLTGLATLENISRAMTMTMGTPGF
;
A
#
# COMPACT_ATOMS: atom_id res chain seq x y z
N MET A 1 17.79 -27.89 -17.85
CA MET A 1 18.03 -26.54 -17.30
C MET A 1 16.86 -25.63 -17.68
N LEU A 2 15.87 -25.44 -16.80
CA LEU A 2 14.82 -24.42 -16.98
C LEU A 2 14.63 -23.66 -15.67
N SER A 3 15.44 -22.63 -15.46
CA SER A 3 15.30 -21.71 -14.33
C SER A 3 15.56 -20.29 -14.82
N GLY A 4 14.52 -19.68 -15.41
CA GLY A 4 14.65 -18.35 -16.02
C GLY A 4 13.46 -17.40 -15.82
N ILE A 5 12.28 -17.89 -15.41
CA ILE A 5 11.04 -17.11 -15.59
C ILE A 5 10.57 -16.36 -14.32
N HIS A 6 11.20 -16.55 -13.15
CA HIS A 6 10.68 -15.99 -11.88
C HIS A 6 11.25 -14.63 -11.43
N LYS A 7 12.17 -13.99 -12.16
CA LYS A 7 12.93 -12.85 -11.62
C LYS A 7 12.22 -11.49 -11.72
N ALA A 8 11.41 -11.25 -12.76
CA ALA A 8 10.84 -9.93 -13.06
C ALA A 8 9.66 -9.53 -12.14
N GLY A 9 8.69 -10.43 -11.92
CA GLY A 9 7.52 -10.13 -11.08
C GLY A 9 7.84 -9.84 -9.60
N ASN A 10 8.95 -10.39 -9.11
CA ASN A 10 9.37 -10.22 -7.72
C ASN A 10 10.10 -8.88 -7.48
N GLN A 11 10.69 -8.25 -8.50
CA GLN A 11 11.32 -6.93 -8.34
C GLN A 11 10.30 -5.79 -8.28
N ALA A 12 9.29 -5.81 -9.14
CA ALA A 12 8.22 -4.81 -9.13
C ALA A 12 7.49 -4.83 -7.77
N GLY A 13 7.17 -6.03 -7.25
CA GLY A 13 6.59 -6.18 -5.93
C GLY A 13 7.49 -5.68 -4.78
N ARG A 14 8.81 -5.88 -4.87
CA ARG A 14 9.75 -5.35 -3.85
C ARG A 14 9.81 -3.82 -3.87
N LYS A 15 9.96 -3.20 -5.04
CA LYS A 15 9.98 -1.73 -5.16
C LYS A 15 8.69 -1.10 -4.66
N THR A 16 7.54 -1.70 -4.96
CA THR A 16 6.26 -1.20 -4.45
C THR A 16 6.17 -1.33 -2.94
N ARG A 17 6.59 -2.45 -2.35
CA ARG A 17 6.61 -2.64 -0.88
C ARG A 17 7.52 -1.65 -0.18
N GLU A 18 8.71 -1.45 -0.72
CA GLU A 18 9.69 -0.49 -0.23
C GLU A 18 9.14 0.95 -0.32
N LYS A 19 8.52 1.30 -1.46
CA LYS A 19 7.85 2.59 -1.62
C LYS A 19 6.73 2.82 -0.59
N ILE A 20 5.95 1.78 -0.25
CA ILE A 20 4.85 1.91 0.73
C ILE A 20 5.39 2.10 2.16
N MET A 21 6.54 1.50 2.52
CA MET A 21 7.09 1.63 3.88
C MET A 21 8.03 2.80 4.08
N ASN A 22 8.77 3.20 3.04
CA ASN A 22 9.74 4.29 3.14
C ASN A 22 9.13 5.64 2.76
N ARG A 23 7.89 5.65 2.25
CA ARG A 23 7.16 6.86 1.90
C ARG A 23 5.70 6.72 2.32
N LEU A 24 5.28 7.66 3.15
CA LEU A 24 3.89 7.86 3.50
C LEU A 24 3.06 8.10 2.22
N LEU A 25 2.00 7.31 2.04
CA LEU A 25 0.96 7.62 1.05
C LEU A 25 -0.06 8.54 1.70
N THR A 26 -0.21 9.73 1.12
CA THR A 26 -1.15 10.75 1.61
C THR A 26 -2.56 10.51 1.10
N ILE A 27 -3.56 11.04 1.81
CA ILE A 27 -4.97 10.95 1.39
C ILE A 27 -5.17 11.57 -0.01
N ALA A 28 -4.51 12.69 -0.32
CA ALA A 28 -4.60 13.36 -1.61
C ALA A 28 -4.07 12.50 -2.78
N GLU A 29 -3.04 11.68 -2.55
CA GLU A 29 -2.55 10.72 -3.56
C GLU A 29 -3.47 9.51 -3.72
N LEU A 30 -4.30 9.22 -2.71
CA LEU A 30 -5.18 8.05 -2.66
C LEU A 30 -6.60 8.36 -3.16
N GLN A 31 -7.08 9.60 -3.05
CA GLN A 31 -8.44 10.00 -3.43
C GLN A 31 -8.75 9.79 -4.92
N HIS A 32 -7.72 9.79 -5.78
CA HIS A 32 -7.87 9.59 -7.23
C HIS A 32 -7.80 8.12 -7.65
N ARG A 33 -7.59 7.20 -6.70
CA ARG A 33 -7.48 5.76 -6.98
C ARG A 33 -8.83 5.09 -6.94
N SER A 34 -8.99 4.08 -7.77
CA SER A 34 -10.16 3.21 -7.74
C SER A 34 -10.23 2.39 -6.45
N GLN A 35 -11.43 1.93 -6.09
CA GLN A 35 -11.63 1.12 -4.89
C GLN A 35 -10.83 -0.20 -4.93
N SER A 36 -10.67 -0.81 -6.11
CA SER A 36 -9.87 -2.03 -6.28
C SER A 36 -8.38 -1.78 -6.05
N GLU A 37 -7.85 -0.65 -6.53
CA GLU A 37 -6.48 -0.22 -6.25
C GLU A 37 -6.27 0.05 -4.76
N LEU A 38 -7.21 0.73 -4.09
CA LEU A 38 -7.14 0.98 -2.66
C LEU A 38 -7.11 -0.32 -1.84
N ARG A 39 -7.97 -1.30 -2.19
CA ARG A 39 -7.96 -2.64 -1.57
C ARG A 39 -6.63 -3.37 -1.80
N ALA A 40 -6.08 -3.28 -3.02
CA ALA A 40 -4.80 -3.89 -3.34
C ALA A 40 -3.65 -3.25 -2.55
N LEU A 41 -3.64 -1.92 -2.42
CA LEU A 41 -2.67 -1.18 -1.61
C LEU A 41 -2.78 -1.52 -0.13
N PHE A 42 -4.00 -1.59 0.40
CA PHE A 42 -4.24 -1.97 1.80
C PHE A 42 -3.64 -3.35 2.10
N ARG A 43 -3.98 -4.37 1.29
CA ARG A 43 -3.45 -5.72 1.43
C ARG A 43 -1.91 -5.75 1.37
N GLN A 44 -1.31 -4.98 0.46
CA GLN A 44 0.14 -4.90 0.34
C GLN A 44 0.76 -4.25 1.57
N ALA A 45 0.24 -3.09 2.01
CA ALA A 45 0.73 -2.39 3.19
C ALA A 45 0.63 -3.26 4.46
N SER A 46 -0.48 -3.99 4.65
CA SER A 46 -0.64 -4.93 5.77
C SER A 46 0.40 -6.06 5.75
N GLN A 47 0.69 -6.63 4.57
CA GLN A 47 1.70 -7.68 4.43
C GLN A 47 3.10 -7.20 4.74
N VAL A 48 3.43 -5.96 4.40
CA VAL A 48 4.75 -5.41 4.71
C VAL A 48 4.86 -5.02 6.18
N LEU A 49 3.84 -4.38 6.75
CA LEU A 49 3.78 -4.04 8.17
C LEU A 49 3.93 -5.28 9.08
N ALA A 50 3.37 -6.41 8.67
CA ALA A 50 3.53 -7.68 9.40
C ALA A 50 5.00 -8.16 9.46
N ARG A 51 5.88 -7.63 8.61
CA ARG A 51 7.31 -7.98 8.53
C ARG A 51 8.23 -6.89 9.07
N THR A 52 7.70 -5.74 9.48
CA THR A 52 8.49 -4.66 10.08
C THR A 52 8.58 -4.85 11.60
N ALA A 53 9.77 -4.58 12.14
CA ALA A 53 10.00 -4.61 13.57
C ALA A 53 9.18 -3.52 14.29
N THR A 54 8.82 -3.78 15.54
CA THR A 54 8.12 -2.81 16.39
C THR A 54 9.01 -1.61 16.72
N GLY A 55 8.43 -0.42 16.82
CA GLY A 55 9.14 0.79 17.21
C GLY A 55 10.01 1.43 16.13
N THR A 56 10.02 0.91 14.90
CA THR A 56 10.80 1.51 13.81
C THR A 56 10.02 2.59 13.05
N PRO A 57 10.70 3.58 12.44
CA PRO A 57 10.06 4.59 11.60
C PRO A 57 9.26 4.01 10.43
N GLU A 58 9.71 2.90 9.86
CA GLU A 58 9.01 2.20 8.77
C GLU A 58 7.68 1.63 9.24
N ARG A 59 7.62 1.13 10.49
CA ARG A 59 6.36 0.66 11.07
C ARG A 59 5.38 1.80 11.30
N LEU A 60 5.84 2.94 11.81
CA LEU A 60 5.01 4.14 11.97
C LEU A 60 4.48 4.64 10.62
N THR A 61 5.33 4.69 9.61
CA THR A 61 4.97 5.07 8.25
C THR A 61 3.96 4.10 7.63
N GLY A 62 4.14 2.80 7.85
CA GLY A 62 3.21 1.77 7.40
C GLY A 62 1.84 1.85 8.06
N LEU A 63 1.79 2.15 9.37
CA LEU A 63 0.54 2.38 10.10
C LEU A 63 -0.21 3.61 9.57
N ALA A 64 0.49 4.75 9.44
CA ALA A 64 -0.10 5.97 8.89
C ALA A 64 -0.60 5.78 7.45
N THR A 65 0.14 5.02 6.64
CA THR A 65 -0.27 4.67 5.27
C THR A 65 -1.56 3.82 5.26
N LEU A 66 -1.67 2.82 6.14
CA LEU A 66 -2.88 2.00 6.26
C LEU A 66 -4.10 2.82 6.70
N GLU A 67 -3.91 3.75 7.64
CA GLU A 67 -4.96 4.67 8.07
C GLU A 67 -5.43 5.56 6.91
N ASN A 68 -4.51 6.14 6.15
CA ASN A 68 -4.84 6.97 4.99
C ASN A 68 -5.59 6.19 3.90
N ILE A 69 -5.20 4.94 3.63
CA ILE A 69 -5.91 4.07 2.69
C ILE A 69 -7.32 3.75 3.22
N SER A 70 -7.46 3.44 4.51
CA SER A 70 -8.77 3.21 5.12
C SER A 70 -9.68 4.43 4.99
N ARG A 71 -9.15 5.64 5.23
CA ARG A 71 -9.90 6.90 5.04
C ARG A 71 -10.28 7.14 3.59
N ALA A 72 -9.37 6.90 2.63
CA ALA A 72 -9.69 7.02 1.21
C ALA A 72 -10.79 6.03 0.77
N MET A 73 -10.80 4.81 1.32
CA MET A 73 -11.86 3.83 1.07
C MET A 73 -13.22 4.25 1.61
N THR A 74 -13.29 4.97 2.73
CA THR A 74 -14.57 5.49 3.25
C THR A 74 -15.04 6.72 2.48
N MET A 75 -14.11 7.59 2.07
CA MET A 75 -14.42 8.78 1.25
C MET A 75 -14.97 8.40 -0.13
N THR A 76 -14.43 7.35 -0.76
CA THR A 76 -14.94 6.85 -2.06
C THR A 76 -16.35 6.24 -1.97
N MET A 77 -16.78 5.78 -0.79
CA MET A 77 -18.17 5.35 -0.56
C MET A 77 -19.10 6.52 -0.21
N GLY A 78 -18.55 7.67 0.18
CA GLY A 78 -19.28 8.86 0.60
C GLY A 78 -19.65 9.83 -0.51
N THR A 79 -19.39 9.50 -1.78
CA THR A 79 -19.90 10.26 -2.93
C THR A 79 -21.07 9.49 -3.57
N PRO A 80 -22.31 9.60 -3.04
CA PRO A 80 -23.47 9.59 -3.92
C PRO A 80 -23.23 10.70 -4.95
N GLY A 81 -23.39 10.40 -6.23
CA GLY A 81 -23.32 11.40 -7.28
C GLY A 81 -24.15 12.62 -6.89
N PHE A 82 -23.54 13.80 -6.99
CA PHE A 82 -24.28 15.04 -7.17
C PHE A 82 -24.66 15.15 -8.65
#